data_AF-A0A967Z748-F1
#
_entry.id   AF-A0A967Z748-F1
#
_cell.length_a   1.000
_cell.length_b   1.000
_cell.length_c   1.000
_cell.angle_alpha   90.00
_cell.angle_beta   90.00
_cell.angle_gamma   90.00
#
_symmetry.space_group_name_H-M   'P 1'
#
loop_
_entity.id
_entity.type
_entity.pdbx_description
1 polymer ?
#
loop_
_entity_poly.entity_id
_entity_poly.type
_entity_poly.pdbx_seq_one_letter_code
_entity_poly.pdbx_strand_id
1 'polypeptide(L)'
;MKKKIIVGVHGLGNKPPRKTLRRWWKLSTCEGLSQIGHPKHFFKLELVYWAHFMHSEPLNVKIKDKSNPLYVEYPYVRGRKKKVQFSPSKLKKIRAHLAEKMLDAIFLKEHKFVSFDWFSDFIIRKKFQDLALYFDKSNVADNKPGLYAKRKIGEELASTL
;
A
#
# COMPACT_ATOMS: atom_id res chain seq x y z
N MET A 1 2.62 -14.79 28.35
CA MET A 1 3.35 -13.90 27.39
C MET A 1 2.37 -13.27 26.40
N LYS A 2 2.32 -11.94 26.27
CA LYS A 2 1.51 -11.26 25.23
C LYS A 2 2.09 -11.55 23.84
N LYS A 3 1.25 -12.01 22.90
CA LYS A 3 1.63 -12.19 21.49
C LYS A 3 1.83 -10.81 20.85
N LYS A 4 3.00 -10.54 20.28
CA LYS A 4 3.25 -9.32 19.51
C LYS A 4 2.54 -9.41 18.16
N ILE A 5 1.89 -8.34 17.73
CA ILE A 5 1.19 -8.25 16.44
C ILE A 5 1.83 -7.13 15.65
N ILE A 6 2.18 -7.41 14.38
CA ILE A 6 2.50 -6.40 13.38
C ILE A 6 1.28 -6.27 12.50
N VAL A 7 0.74 -5.06 12.41
CA VAL A 7 -0.37 -4.74 11.50
C VAL A 7 0.22 -4.14 10.24
N GLY A 8 0.10 -4.88 9.15
CA GLY A 8 0.50 -4.45 7.84
C GLY A 8 -0.63 -3.74 7.12
N VAL A 9 -0.40 -2.53 6.63
CA VAL A 9 -1.36 -1.75 5.86
C VAL A 9 -0.77 -1.49 4.48
N HIS A 10 -1.32 -2.08 3.42
CA HIS A 10 -0.75 -1.93 2.09
C HIS A 10 -1.09 -0.57 1.46
N GLY A 11 -0.27 -0.08 0.53
CA GLY A 11 -0.55 1.17 -0.19
C GLY A 11 -1.53 1.03 -1.36
N LEU A 12 -1.68 2.11 -2.12
CA LEU A 12 -2.50 2.20 -3.34
C LEU A 12 -2.06 1.21 -4.43
N GLY A 13 -2.96 0.98 -5.39
CA GLY A 13 -2.81 0.10 -6.53
C GLY A 13 -3.20 -1.34 -6.21
N ASN A 14 -3.38 -2.14 -7.26
CA ASN A 14 -3.69 -3.55 -7.12
C ASN A 14 -2.58 -4.30 -6.34
N LYS A 15 -2.95 -5.42 -5.74
CA LYS A 15 -2.06 -6.26 -4.94
C LYS A 15 -2.21 -7.73 -5.32
N PRO A 16 -1.17 -8.55 -5.12
CA PRO A 16 -1.31 -9.99 -5.14
C PRO A 16 -2.35 -10.47 -4.09
N PRO A 17 -2.82 -11.73 -4.16
CA PRO A 17 -3.79 -12.25 -3.20
C PRO A 17 -3.34 -12.05 -1.75
N ARG A 18 -4.29 -11.77 -0.84
CA ARG A 18 -4.06 -11.53 0.60
C ARG A 18 -3.05 -12.50 1.22
N LYS A 19 -3.19 -13.80 0.94
CA LYS A 19 -2.31 -14.86 1.46
C LYS A 19 -0.86 -14.68 0.96
N THR A 20 -0.68 -14.36 -0.32
CA THR A 20 0.61 -14.13 -0.95
C THR A 20 1.30 -12.90 -0.38
N LEU A 21 0.59 -11.76 -0.35
CA LEU A 21 1.14 -10.50 0.16
C LEU A 21 1.53 -10.62 1.64
N ARG A 22 0.66 -11.22 2.47
CA ARG A 22 0.95 -11.48 3.88
C ARG A 22 2.17 -12.37 4.06
N ARG A 23 2.33 -13.42 3.23
CA ARG A 23 3.52 -14.29 3.27
C ARG A 23 4.78 -13.50 2.92
N TRP A 24 4.73 -12.70 1.87
CA TRP A 24 5.86 -11.87 1.43
C TRP A 24 6.30 -10.88 2.50
N TRP A 25 5.36 -10.19 3.12
CA TRP A 25 5.65 -9.25 4.21
C TRP A 25 6.24 -9.96 5.43
N LYS A 26 5.70 -11.13 5.78
CA LYS A 26 6.28 -11.92 6.89
C LYS A 26 7.72 -12.33 6.58
N LEU A 27 7.99 -12.78 5.35
CA LEU A 27 9.33 -13.16 4.92
C LEU A 27 10.29 -11.97 4.92
N SER A 28 9.90 -10.82 4.35
CA SER A 28 10.75 -9.63 4.30
C SER A 28 11.03 -9.05 5.69
N THR A 29 10.04 -9.03 6.59
CA THR A 29 10.23 -8.59 7.98
C THR A 29 11.17 -9.53 8.73
N CYS A 30 10.95 -10.85 8.68
CA CYS A 30 11.83 -11.83 9.31
C CYS A 30 13.26 -11.76 8.76
N GLU A 31 13.39 -11.57 7.44
CA GLU A 31 14.68 -11.38 6.78
C GLU A 31 15.39 -10.12 7.28
N GLY A 32 14.73 -8.97 7.27
CA GLY A 32 15.30 -7.70 7.73
C GLY A 32 15.77 -7.78 9.18
N LEU A 33 14.94 -8.33 10.07
CA LEU A 33 15.29 -8.53 11.48
C LEU A 33 16.48 -9.48 11.65
N SER A 34 16.51 -10.57 10.89
CA SER A 34 17.65 -11.50 10.90
C SER A 34 18.95 -10.85 10.41
N GLN A 35 18.88 -9.94 9.42
CA GLN A 35 20.06 -9.28 8.87
C GLN A 35 20.68 -8.26 9.83
N ILE A 36 19.89 -7.69 10.75
CA ILE A 36 20.38 -6.75 11.79
C ILE A 36 20.71 -7.43 13.13
N GLY A 37 20.80 -8.77 13.16
CA GLY A 37 21.21 -9.51 14.37
C GLY A 37 20.05 -9.95 15.28
N HIS A 38 18.80 -9.85 14.83
CA HIS A 38 17.63 -10.28 15.59
C HIS A 38 16.83 -11.39 14.85
N PRO A 39 17.32 -12.65 14.79
CA PRO A 39 16.68 -13.70 13.98
C PRO A 39 15.46 -14.37 14.62
N LYS A 40 15.31 -14.29 15.96
CA LYS A 40 14.24 -15.00 16.70
C LYS A 40 13.13 -14.02 17.08
N HIS A 41 12.05 -14.01 16.30
CA HIS A 41 10.86 -13.23 16.63
C HIS A 41 9.57 -14.03 16.45
N PHE A 42 8.78 -14.06 17.52
CA PHE A 42 7.42 -14.57 17.50
C PHE A 42 6.47 -13.37 17.40
N PHE A 43 5.96 -13.12 16.20
CA PHE A 43 4.89 -12.17 15.96
C PHE A 43 3.82 -12.75 15.03
N LYS A 44 2.59 -12.29 15.22
CA LYS A 44 1.51 -12.48 14.25
C LYS A 44 1.59 -11.30 13.26
N LEU A 45 1.53 -11.59 11.97
CA LEU A 45 1.37 -10.55 10.96
C LEU A 45 -0.10 -10.55 10.54
N GLU A 46 -0.79 -9.46 10.87
CA GLU A 46 -2.10 -9.16 10.33
C GLU A 46 -1.96 -8.20 9.17
N LEU A 47 -2.80 -8.37 8.14
CA LEU A 47 -2.76 -7.56 6.94
C LEU A 47 -4.13 -6.92 6.75
N VAL A 48 -4.19 -5.61 6.71
CA VAL A 48 -5.37 -4.86 6.25
C VAL A 48 -5.31 -4.88 4.73
N TYR A 49 -6.21 -5.64 4.11
CA TYR A 49 -6.17 -5.91 2.67
C TYR A 49 -7.41 -5.33 1.98
N TRP A 50 -7.29 -4.12 1.42
CA TRP A 50 -8.41 -3.46 0.75
C TRP A 50 -8.37 -3.51 -0.77
N ALA A 51 -7.34 -4.09 -1.38
CA ALA A 51 -7.25 -4.17 -2.84
C ALA A 51 -8.48 -4.84 -3.48
N HIS A 52 -9.08 -5.83 -2.80
CA HIS A 52 -10.28 -6.53 -3.27
C HIS A 52 -11.56 -5.68 -3.31
N PHE A 53 -11.59 -4.53 -2.62
CA PHE A 53 -12.70 -3.59 -2.74
C PHE A 53 -12.57 -2.70 -3.99
N MET A 54 -11.35 -2.50 -4.48
CA MET A 54 -11.01 -1.50 -5.49
C MET A 54 -10.71 -2.14 -6.85
N HIS A 55 -10.32 -3.42 -6.86
CA HIS A 55 -9.90 -4.17 -8.03
C HIS A 55 -10.71 -5.46 -8.13
N SER A 56 -11.20 -5.78 -9.34
CA SER A 56 -11.98 -6.99 -9.59
C SER A 56 -11.16 -8.27 -9.38
N GLU A 57 -9.90 -8.25 -9.81
CA GLU A 57 -8.99 -9.38 -9.74
C GLU A 57 -7.65 -8.98 -9.13
N PRO A 58 -7.07 -9.78 -8.21
CA PRO A 58 -5.74 -9.51 -7.67
C PRO A 58 -4.66 -9.78 -8.72
N LEU A 59 -3.48 -9.17 -8.54
CA LEU A 59 -2.32 -9.48 -9.37
C LEU A 59 -1.96 -10.96 -9.28
N ASN A 60 -1.51 -11.55 -10.39
CA ASN A 60 -1.26 -12.98 -10.48
C ASN A 60 0.22 -13.31 -10.61
N VAL A 61 0.77 -13.96 -9.57
CA VAL A 61 2.17 -14.38 -9.50
C VAL A 61 2.60 -15.40 -10.57
N LYS A 62 1.64 -16.05 -11.23
CA LYS A 62 1.93 -17.01 -12.31
C LYS A 62 2.15 -16.34 -13.66
N ILE A 63 1.69 -15.10 -13.82
CA ILE A 63 1.83 -14.33 -15.05
C ILE A 63 3.27 -13.82 -15.15
N LYS A 64 3.94 -14.15 -16.26
CA LYS A 64 5.32 -13.74 -16.56
C LYS A 64 5.41 -12.61 -17.58
N ASP A 65 4.36 -12.45 -18.39
CA ASP A 65 4.27 -11.39 -19.38
C ASP A 65 4.08 -10.04 -18.68
N LYS A 66 5.05 -9.13 -18.87
CA LYS A 66 5.05 -7.79 -18.27
C LYS A 66 4.00 -6.86 -18.86
N SER A 67 3.48 -7.17 -20.05
CA SER A 67 2.43 -6.38 -20.70
C SER A 67 1.04 -6.67 -20.12
N ASN A 68 0.89 -7.79 -19.40
CA ASN A 68 -0.37 -8.19 -18.81
C ASN A 68 -0.72 -7.29 -17.60
N PRO A 69 -1.95 -6.77 -17.50
CA PRO A 69 -2.36 -5.87 -16.42
C PRO A 69 -2.34 -6.50 -15.01
N LEU A 70 -2.37 -7.83 -14.92
CA LEU A 70 -2.29 -8.57 -13.66
C LEU A 70 -0.86 -9.04 -13.34
N TYR A 71 0.14 -8.62 -14.10
CA TYR A 71 1.54 -8.93 -13.84
C TYR A 71 2.01 -8.37 -12.48
N VAL A 72 2.77 -9.17 -11.73
CA VAL A 72 3.39 -8.69 -10.48
C VAL A 72 4.78 -8.15 -10.78
N GLU A 73 4.91 -6.82 -10.79
CA GLU A 73 6.17 -6.14 -11.08
C GLU A 73 7.25 -6.40 -10.02
N TYR A 74 6.86 -6.42 -8.74
CA TYR A 74 7.78 -6.52 -7.61
C TYR A 74 7.43 -7.72 -6.71
N PRO A 75 7.69 -8.96 -7.15
CA PRO A 75 7.51 -10.12 -6.28
C PRO A 75 8.55 -10.10 -5.16
N TYR A 76 8.22 -10.71 -4.02
CA TYR A 76 9.23 -10.91 -2.97
C TYR A 76 10.34 -11.81 -3.50
N VAL A 77 11.56 -11.30 -3.43
CA VAL A 77 12.80 -12.02 -3.68
C VAL A 77 13.70 -11.79 -2.47
N ARG A 78 14.31 -12.86 -1.96
CA ARG A 78 15.23 -12.77 -0.83
C ARG A 78 16.41 -11.87 -1.19
N GLY A 79 16.72 -10.92 -0.33
CA GLY A 79 17.84 -10.01 -0.47
C GLY A 79 19.18 -10.74 -0.32
N ARG A 80 20.20 -10.25 -1.04
CA ARG A 80 21.58 -10.68 -0.80
C ARG A 80 22.06 -10.06 0.52
N LYS A 81 22.80 -10.82 1.33
CA LYS A 81 23.47 -10.32 2.55
C LYS A 81 24.57 -9.33 2.19
N LYS A 82 24.23 -8.08 1.85
CA LYS A 82 25.19 -6.99 1.75
C LYS A 82 25.00 -6.09 2.96
N LYS A 83 26.10 -5.73 3.63
CA LYS A 83 26.10 -4.62 4.59
C LYS A 83 25.80 -3.35 3.78
N VAL A 84 24.53 -2.92 3.78
CA VAL A 84 24.17 -1.65 3.17
C VAL A 84 24.73 -0.56 4.07
N GLN A 85 25.86 0.03 3.69
CA GLN A 85 26.28 1.32 4.24
C GLN A 85 25.30 2.37 3.71
N PHE A 86 24.28 2.66 4.51
CA PHE A 86 23.36 3.74 4.21
C PHE A 86 24.02 5.06 4.58
N SER A 87 24.61 5.76 3.60
CA SER A 87 24.93 7.18 3.74
C SER A 87 23.80 7.99 3.10
N PRO A 88 22.97 8.70 3.88
CA PRO A 88 21.93 9.53 3.30
C PRO A 88 22.59 10.74 2.61
N SER A 89 22.60 10.72 1.27
CA SER A 89 22.98 11.89 0.48
C SER A 89 22.11 13.10 0.88
N LYS A 90 22.74 14.27 1.07
CA LYS A 90 22.03 15.53 1.43
C LYS A 90 20.90 15.86 0.44
N LEU A 91 21.12 15.59 -0.85
CA LEU A 91 20.10 15.77 -1.89
C LEU A 91 18.88 14.87 -1.71
N LYS A 92 19.09 13.63 -1.23
CA LYS A 92 17.99 12.69 -0.97
C LYS A 92 17.13 13.15 0.20
N LYS A 93 17.74 13.73 1.25
CA LYS A 93 17.02 14.33 2.38
C LYS A 93 16.17 15.53 1.94
N ILE A 94 16.73 16.41 1.10
CA ILE A 94 16.01 17.58 0.57
C ILE A 94 14.79 17.14 -0.25
N ARG A 95 14.96 16.16 -1.14
CA ARG A 95 13.84 15.64 -1.95
C ARG A 95 12.77 14.95 -1.11
N ALA A 96 13.17 14.18 -0.09
CA ALA A 96 12.23 13.55 0.84
C ALA A 96 11.41 14.60 1.60
N HIS A 97 12.06 15.65 2.10
CA HIS A 97 11.38 16.73 2.82
C HIS A 97 10.43 17.54 1.94
N LEU A 98 10.77 17.74 0.66
CA LEU A 98 9.88 18.36 -0.31
C LEU A 98 8.65 17.48 -0.59
N ALA A 99 8.85 16.17 -0.74
CA ALA A 99 7.77 15.22 -0.95
C ALA A 99 6.81 15.14 0.26
N GLU A 100 7.36 15.13 1.48
CA GLU A 100 6.56 15.22 2.71
C GLU A 100 5.70 16.48 2.73
N LYS A 101 6.30 17.67 2.47
CA LYS A 101 5.55 18.93 2.43
C LYS A 101 4.43 18.93 1.38
N MET A 102 4.66 18.31 0.22
CA MET A 102 3.63 18.18 -0.81
C MET A 102 2.50 17.25 -0.36
N LEU A 103 2.82 16.10 0.26
CA LEU A 103 1.83 15.18 0.80
C LEU A 103 1.03 15.83 1.93
N ASP A 104 1.68 16.51 2.86
CA ASP A 104 1.04 17.24 3.95
C ASP A 104 0.09 18.31 3.43
N ALA A 105 0.49 19.08 2.42
CA ALA A 105 -0.37 20.09 1.80
C ALA A 105 -1.62 19.48 1.13
N ILE A 106 -1.51 18.26 0.59
CA ILE A 106 -2.63 17.52 -0.01
C ILE A 106 -3.52 16.89 1.08
N PHE A 107 -2.93 16.31 2.13
CA PHE A 107 -3.66 15.55 3.15
C PHE A 107 -4.26 16.40 4.28
N LEU A 108 -3.57 17.44 4.78
CA LEU A 108 -4.03 18.26 5.93
C LEU A 108 -5.12 19.27 5.57
N LYS A 109 -5.45 19.45 4.29
CA LYS A 109 -6.60 20.25 3.85
C LYS A 109 -7.85 19.38 3.78
N GLU A 110 -8.23 18.78 4.91
CA GLU A 110 -9.41 17.91 5.07
C GLU A 110 -10.75 18.55 4.61
N HIS A 111 -10.80 19.85 4.34
CA HIS A 111 -12.00 20.55 3.88
C HIS A 111 -12.00 21.06 2.43
N LYS A 112 -10.91 20.92 1.67
CA LYS A 112 -10.88 21.39 0.26
C LYS A 112 -10.03 20.47 -0.62
N PHE A 113 -10.58 19.31 -0.97
CA PHE A 113 -10.19 18.60 -2.21
C PHE A 113 -10.69 19.34 -3.48
N VAL A 114 -10.94 20.65 -3.39
CA VAL A 114 -11.55 21.48 -4.43
C VAL A 114 -10.82 22.83 -4.46
N SER A 115 -9.64 22.85 -5.09
CA SER A 115 -9.06 24.04 -5.76
C SER A 115 -7.67 23.74 -6.33
N PHE A 116 -7.47 22.59 -7.00
CA PHE A 116 -6.31 22.45 -7.87
C PHE A 116 -6.80 22.07 -9.26
N ASP A 117 -7.44 23.08 -9.85
CA ASP A 117 -8.15 23.03 -11.12
C ASP A 117 -7.30 22.33 -12.20
N TRP A 118 -7.90 21.30 -12.79
CA TRP A 118 -7.44 20.49 -13.92
C TRP A 118 -6.25 19.53 -13.71
N PHE A 119 -5.10 19.95 -13.15
CA PHE A 119 -3.92 19.07 -13.06
C PHE A 119 -3.98 18.02 -11.95
N SER A 120 -4.54 18.33 -10.77
CA SER A 120 -4.68 17.33 -9.70
C SER A 120 -5.71 16.28 -10.07
N ASP A 121 -6.83 16.69 -10.66
CA ASP A 121 -7.88 15.78 -11.09
C ASP A 121 -7.38 14.81 -12.16
N PHE A 122 -6.58 15.29 -13.12
CA PHE A 122 -5.99 14.42 -14.13
C PHE A 122 -4.99 13.42 -13.54
N ILE A 123 -4.09 13.88 -12.65
CA ILE A 123 -3.10 13.00 -12.00
C ILE A 123 -3.80 12.02 -11.06
N ILE A 124 -4.77 12.46 -10.26
CA ILE A 124 -5.51 11.62 -9.32
C ILE A 124 -6.34 10.59 -10.09
N ARG A 125 -7.09 10.98 -11.12
CA ARG A 125 -7.90 10.05 -11.92
C ARG A 125 -7.05 9.04 -12.71
N LYS A 126 -5.90 9.48 -13.27
CA LYS A 126 -5.07 8.62 -14.14
C LYS A 126 -4.01 7.80 -13.39
N LYS A 127 -3.48 8.30 -12.26
CA LYS A 127 -2.39 7.64 -11.51
C LYS A 127 -2.82 7.13 -10.13
N PHE A 128 -3.89 7.67 -9.54
CA PHE A 128 -4.35 7.33 -8.19
C PHE A 128 -5.84 7.00 -8.15
N GLN A 129 -6.28 6.11 -9.04
CA GLN A 129 -7.67 5.66 -9.13
C GLN A 129 -8.21 5.16 -7.77
N ASP A 130 -7.38 4.45 -6.99
CA ASP A 130 -7.72 4.01 -5.64
C ASP A 130 -8.01 5.18 -4.68
N LEU A 131 -7.27 6.29 -4.81
CA LEU A 131 -7.45 7.48 -3.98
C LEU A 131 -8.73 8.22 -4.38
N ALA A 132 -8.98 8.33 -5.69
CA ALA A 132 -10.22 8.89 -6.22
C ALA A 132 -11.42 8.12 -5.68
N LEU A 133 -11.42 6.78 -5.82
CA LEU A 133 -12.47 5.90 -5.30
C LEU A 133 -12.64 5.97 -3.77
N TYR A 134 -11.56 6.21 -3.01
CA TYR A 134 -11.63 6.35 -1.56
C TYR A 134 -12.35 7.63 -1.10
N PHE A 135 -12.12 8.74 -1.79
CA PHE A 135 -12.69 10.05 -1.46
C PHE A 135 -13.97 10.38 -2.22
N ASP A 136 -14.27 9.65 -3.29
CA ASP A 136 -15.47 9.85 -4.06
C ASP A 136 -16.71 9.48 -3.24
N LYS A 137 -17.45 10.51 -2.83
CA LYS A 137 -18.72 10.38 -2.12
C LYS A 137 -19.85 9.89 -3.03
N SER A 138 -19.65 9.94 -4.35
CA SER A 138 -20.67 9.70 -5.38
C SER A 138 -20.61 8.32 -6.04
N ASN A 139 -19.59 7.50 -5.77
CA ASN A 139 -19.45 6.21 -6.45
C ASN A 139 -20.32 5.10 -5.83
N VAL A 140 -21.61 5.18 -6.15
CA VAL A 140 -22.46 4.05 -6.48
C VAL A 140 -21.91 3.50 -7.81
N ALA A 141 -20.85 2.69 -7.77
CA ALA A 141 -20.28 2.15 -9.01
C ALA A 141 -21.35 1.29 -9.72
N ASP A 142 -21.56 1.55 -11.00
CA ASP A 142 -22.60 1.06 -11.92
C ASP A 142 -22.72 -0.47 -12.10
N ASN A 143 -22.16 -1.28 -11.20
CA ASN A 143 -22.47 -2.72 -11.11
C ASN A 143 -22.43 -3.29 -9.69
N LYS A 144 -22.31 -2.45 -8.64
CA LYS A 144 -22.49 -2.82 -7.23
C LYS A 144 -23.09 -1.63 -6.46
N PRO A 145 -24.43 -1.49 -6.40
CA PRO A 145 -25.05 -0.41 -5.63
C PRO A 145 -24.67 -0.54 -4.14
N GLY A 146 -24.03 0.50 -3.57
CA GLY A 146 -23.83 0.66 -2.11
C GLY A 146 -22.42 0.51 -1.52
N LEU A 147 -21.34 0.53 -2.30
CA LEU A 147 -19.97 0.33 -1.78
C LEU A 147 -19.22 1.65 -1.48
N TYR A 148 -19.27 2.13 -0.24
CA TYR A 148 -18.42 3.25 0.22
C TYR A 148 -17.03 2.74 0.61
N ALA A 149 -16.03 2.89 -0.27
CA ALA A 149 -14.68 2.34 -0.10
C ALA A 149 -14.06 2.70 1.27
N LYS A 150 -14.18 3.97 1.69
CA LYS A 150 -13.73 4.45 3.00
C LYS A 150 -14.35 3.68 4.17
N ARG A 151 -15.65 3.37 4.11
CA ARG A 151 -16.35 2.63 5.17
C ARG A 151 -15.87 1.18 5.24
N LYS A 152 -15.76 0.50 4.09
CA LYS A 152 -15.31 -0.90 4.01
C LYS A 152 -13.86 -1.08 4.46
N ILE A 153 -12.99 -0.12 4.14
CA ILE A 153 -11.61 -0.09 4.63
C ILE A 153 -11.59 0.08 6.16
N GLY A 154 -12.45 0.95 6.70
CA GLY A 154 -12.62 1.11 8.15
C GLY A 154 -13.11 -0.16 8.84
N GLU A 155 -14.10 -0.84 8.28
CA GLU A 155 -14.62 -2.13 8.77
C GLU A 155 -13.52 -3.23 8.74
N GLU A 156 -12.76 -3.35 7.64
CA GLU A 156 -11.65 -4.30 7.52
C GLU A 156 -10.58 -4.02 8.59
N LEU A 157 -10.21 -2.75 8.77
CA LEU A 157 -9.24 -2.34 9.81
C LEU A 157 -9.73 -2.70 11.21
N ALA A 158 -10.99 -2.37 11.54
CA ALA A 158 -11.59 -2.68 12.83
C ALA A 158 -11.67 -4.19 13.09
N SER A 159 -11.95 -5.01 12.07
CA SER A 159 -12.00 -6.47 12.20
C SER A 159 -10.62 -7.13 12.34
N THR A 160 -9.55 -6.41 12.00
CA THR A 160 -8.17 -6.90 12.02
C THR A 160 -7.48 -6.65 13.37
N LEU A 161 -7.97 -5.68 14.16
CA LEU A 161 -7.46 -5.28 15.48
C LEU A 161 -8.19 -6.03 16.61
#